data_AF-A0A396ITX5-F1
#
_entry.id   AF-A0A396ITX5-F1
#
_cell.length_a   1.000
_cell.length_b   1.000
_cell.length_c   1.000
_cell.angle_alpha   90.00
_cell.angle_beta   90.00
_cell.angle_gamma   90.00
#
_symmetry.space_group_name_H-M   'P 1'
#
loop_
_entity.id
_entity.type
_entity.pdbx_description
1 polymer ?
#
loop_
_entity_poly.entity_id
_entity_poly.type
_entity_poly.pdbx_seq_one_letter_code
_entity_poly.pdbx_strand_id
1 'polypeptide(L)' 'MKRFVVPMPYLNQASFQNLLSQAEEEFGYDHPMGGLTIPCTEYVFLHITSHFNGL' A
#
# COMPACT_ATOMS: atom_id res chain seq x y z
N MET A 1 6.61 15.26 5.48
CA MET A 1 6.15 13.86 5.38
C MET A 1 4.76 13.76 5.99
N LYS A 2 3.77 13.31 5.21
CA LYS A 2 2.40 13.09 5.68
C LYS A 2 2.20 11.60 5.84
N ARG A 3 1.65 11.19 6.98
CA ARG A 3 1.36 9.78 7.27
C ARG A 3 -0.12 9.54 7.04
N PHE A 4 -0.45 8.51 6.27
CA PHE A 4 -1.80 8.04 6.08
C PHE A 4 -1.97 6.73 6.84
N VAL A 5 -3.10 6.59 7.53
CA VAL A 5 -3.46 5.37 8.23
C VAL A 5 -4.59 4.73 7.44
N VAL A 6 -4.41 3.48 7.04
CA VAL A 6 -5.44 2.68 6.40
C VAL A 6 -6.03 1.68 7.41
N PRO A 7 -7.36 1.48 7.42
CA PRO A 7 -7.98 0.45 8.24
C PRO A 7 -7.43 -0.95 7.94
N MET A 8 -7.24 -1.76 8.98
CA MET A 8 -6.78 -3.15 8.84
C MET A 8 -7.63 -4.03 7.90
N PRO A 9 -8.96 -3.87 7.80
CA PRO A 9 -9.78 -4.62 6.83
C PRO A 9 -9.32 -4.47 5.37
N TYR A 10 -8.64 -3.38 4.99
CA TYR A 10 -8.17 -3.18 3.62
C TYR A 10 -7.02 -4.12 3.29
N LEU A 11 -6.21 -4.47 4.28
CA LEU A 11 -5.15 -5.49 4.14
C LEU A 11 -5.72 -6.89 3.88
N ASN A 12 -6.98 -7.13 4.21
CA ASN A 12 -7.66 -8.40 3.95
C ASN A 12 -8.36 -8.44 2.58
N GLN A 13 -8.40 -7.32 1.83
CA GLN A 13 -8.93 -7.36 0.48
C GLN A 13 -7.90 -8.00 -0.47
N ALA A 14 -8.35 -8.98 -1.25
CA ALA A 14 -7.49 -9.72 -2.18
C ALA A 14 -6.78 -8.81 -3.19
N SER A 15 -7.44 -7.73 -3.64
CA SER A 15 -6.86 -6.72 -4.52
C SER A 15 -5.70 -5.96 -3.87
N PHE A 16 -5.83 -5.60 -2.59
CA PHE A 16 -4.76 -4.95 -1.84
C PHE A 16 -3.59 -5.91 -1.60
N GLN A 17 -3.88 -7.17 -1.24
CA GLN A 17 -2.86 -8.19 -1.06
C GLN A 17 -2.08 -8.47 -2.35
N ASN A 18 -2.77 -8.52 -3.49
CA ASN A 18 -2.12 -8.70 -4.79
C ASN A 18 -1.19 -7.51 -5.10
N LEU A 19 -1.65 -6.28 -4.87
CA LEU A 19 -0.81 -5.08 -5.00
C LEU A 19 0.46 -5.16 -4.13
N LEU A 20 0.31 -5.57 -2.85
CA LEU A 20 1.46 -5.73 -1.95
C LEU A 20 2.41 -6.83 -2.43
N SER A 21 1.89 -7.96 -2.91
CA SER A 21 2.70 -9.05 -3.45
C SER A 21 3.49 -8.63 -4.69
N GLN A 22 2.87 -7.87 -5.59
CA GLN A 22 3.56 -7.33 -6.78
C GLN A 22 4.66 -6.35 -6.37
N ALA A 23 4.37 -5.46 -5.43
CA ALA A 23 5.35 -4.51 -4.94
C ALA A 23 6.49 -5.21 -4.18
N GLU A 24 6.21 -6.29 -3.44
CA GLU A 24 7.25 -7.12 -2.84
C GLU A 24 8.17 -7.75 -3.89
N GLU A 25 7.61 -8.31 -4.97
CA GLU A 25 8.41 -8.90 -6.05
C GLU A 25 9.31 -7.87 -6.74
N GLU A 26 8.81 -6.65 -6.94
CA GLU A 26 9.54 -5.57 -7.63
C GLU A 26 10.56 -4.85 -6.74
N PHE A 27 10.19 -4.53 -5.49
CA PHE A 27 10.98 -3.66 -4.62
C PHE A 27 11.64 -4.40 -3.45
N GLY A 28 11.15 -5.59 -3.09
CA GLY A 28 11.64 -6.38 -1.96
C GLY A 28 11.47 -5.71 -0.59
N TYR A 29 11.98 -6.37 0.44
CA TYR A 29 12.03 -5.85 1.81
C TYR A 29 13.42 -5.37 2.24
N ASP A 30 14.33 -5.12 1.29
CA ASP A 30 15.74 -4.79 1.56
C ASP A 30 15.95 -3.34 2.07
N HIS A 31 14.93 -2.80 2.76
CA HIS A 31 14.98 -1.51 3.41
C HIS A 31 15.41 -1.69 4.87
N PRO A 32 16.27 -0.81 5.44
CA PRO A 32 16.76 -0.93 6.81
C PRO A 32 15.68 -1.01 7.90
N MET A 33 14.47 -0.52 7.60
CA MET A 33 13.32 -0.58 8.53
C MET A 33 12.49 -1.88 8.39
N GLY A 34 12.89 -2.81 7.51
CA GLY A 34 12.26 -4.13 7.34
C GLY A 34 10.84 -4.09 6.79
N GLY A 35 10.45 -3.00 6.12
CA GLY A 35 9.11 -2.81 5.56
C GLY A 35 9.13 -2.60 4.05
N LEU A 36 8.00 -2.90 3.39
CA LEU A 36 7.82 -2.64 1.97
C LEU A 36 7.67 -1.13 1.72
N THR A 37 8.51 -0.58 0.86
CA THR A 37 8.46 0.84 0.49
C THR A 37 8.06 0.95 -0.96
N ILE A 38 6.85 1.49 -1.21
CA ILE A 38 6.31 1.64 -2.56
C ILE A 38 6.42 3.11 -2.98
N PRO A 39 7.25 3.44 -3.99
CA PRO A 39 7.35 4.80 -4.48
C PRO A 39 6.05 5.19 -5.19
N CYS A 40 5.29 6.13 -4.61
CA CYS A 40 4.08 6.65 -5.21
C CYS A 40 3.86 8.12 -4.84
N THR A 41 3.09 8.84 -5.66
CA THR A 41 2.66 10.20 -5.33
C THR A 41 1.48 10.17 -4.36
N GLU A 42 1.30 11.23 -3.57
CA GLU A 42 0.14 11.37 -2.69
C GLU A 42 -1.18 11.21 -3.46
N TYR A 43 -1.25 11.77 -4.67
CA TYR A 43 -2.42 11.65 -5.54
C TYR A 43 -2.75 10.19 -5.89
N VAL A 44 -1.74 9.41 -6.30
CA VAL A 44 -1.92 7.99 -6.64
C VAL A 44 -2.34 7.19 -5.41
N PHE A 45 -1.71 7.44 -4.26
CA PHE A 45 -2.08 6.78 -3.01
C PHE A 45 -3.54 7.06 -2.62
N LEU A 46 -3.98 8.32 -2.68
CA LEU A 46 -5.36 8.71 -2.38
C LEU A 46 -6.36 8.11 -3.37
N HIS A 47 -6.02 8.10 -4.67
CA HIS A 47 -6.85 7.49 -5.70
C HIS A 47 -7.00 5.97 -5.48
N ILE A 48 -5.92 5.26 -5.19
CA ILE A 48 -5.98 3.82 -4.93
C ILE A 48 -6.78 3.54 -3.65
N THR A 49 -6.49 4.25 -2.56
CA THR A 49 -7.20 4.06 -1.29
C THR A 49 -8.68 4.46 -1.34
N SER A 50 -9.10 5.36 -2.22
CA SER A 50 -10.54 5.66 -2.41
C SER A 50 -11.34 4.49 -2.97
N HIS A 51 -10.71 3.56 -3.71
CA HIS A 51 -11.38 2.35 -4.18
C HIS A 51 -11.56 1.30 -3.09
N PHE A 52 -10.75 1.38 -2.03
CA PHE A 52 -10.82 0.48 -0.86
C PHE A 52 -11.65 1.08 0.27
N ASN A 53 -11.78 2.40 0.32
CA ASN A 53 -12.77 3.10 1.13
C ASN A 53 -14.16 2.90 0.54
N GLY A 54 -14.78 1.76 0.84
CA GLY A 54 -16.24 1.65 0.80
C GLY A 54 -16.85 2.52 1.92
N LEU A 55 -17.17 3.77 1.60
CA LEU A 55 -18.19 4.57 2.28
C LEU A 55 -19.33 4.84 1.29
#